data_AF-A0A2U1S5H1-F1
#
_entry.id   AF-A0A2U1S5H1-F1
#
_cell.length_a   1.000
_cell.length_b   1.000
_cell.length_c   1.000
_cell.angle_alpha   90.00
_cell.angle_beta   90.00
_cell.angle_gamma   90.00
#
_symmetry.space_group_name_H-M   'P 1'
#
loop_
_entity.id
_entity.type
_entity.pdbx_description
1 polymer ?
#
loop_
_entity_poly.entity_id
_entity_poly.type
_entity_poly.pdbx_seq_one_letter_code
_entity_poly.pdbx_strand_id
1 'polypeptide(L)'
;MAKKSIPKSVETLKHDTDKRKNIPTAEYQSVLKADEQKPVEMRYPRNTDLDPQLVWRGKDEQDWSDLVVHAPPLYIQEKVHPKVLIDDLRRLTSGQWSESSGPWSVAGGQQPATGHRPPFTGHQLDLFADFNGIPAGVDKTEFYQHDQNWSNRMILGDSLQVMASLAEREGLRGKVQCIYFDPPYGIKFNSNFQWSTTSRTVTDGKADHITREPEQVKAFRDTWRDGIHSYLTYLRDRLTVARDLLTESGSIFVQIGDENVHRVRALMDEVFGDRNFVAICTVRKTTSDSTELLGSTSDFVLWYAKSREAAKAHTIWAVRGEEAEERYSGDYGDGRKFQLGGITSSRPPGEGDLKVFKWFGRSFEAGNATFKTTELGLTRVAKADRLAVTSGGKLRYRRFHNDFGYAPIANLWTDISGAVQSRSDPKVYVVQSSTTIVERCLLMATDPGDLVLDPTCGSGTTATVAEQWGRRWIT
;
A
#
# COMPACT_ATOMS: atom_id res chain seq x y z
N MET A 1 -34.45 -26.86 -13.16
CA MET A 1 -34.53 -26.21 -11.83
C MET A 1 -33.53 -25.05 -11.83
N ALA A 2 -34.00 -23.81 -11.71
CA ALA A 2 -33.11 -22.66 -11.56
C ALA A 2 -32.36 -22.75 -10.21
N LYS A 3 -31.03 -22.66 -10.23
CA LYS A 3 -30.22 -22.58 -9.00
C LYS A 3 -30.74 -21.39 -8.18
N LYS A 4 -31.32 -21.65 -6.99
CA LYS A 4 -31.61 -20.60 -6.01
C LYS A 4 -30.30 -19.87 -5.75
N SER A 5 -30.26 -18.56 -6.05
CA SER A 5 -29.11 -17.74 -5.69
C SER A 5 -29.04 -17.67 -4.17
N ILE A 6 -27.93 -18.13 -3.61
CA ILE A 6 -27.66 -17.96 -2.18
C ILE A 6 -27.43 -16.45 -1.99
N PRO A 7 -28.21 -15.77 -1.13
CA PRO A 7 -27.99 -14.35 -0.88
C PRO A 7 -26.61 -14.18 -0.26
N LYS A 8 -25.74 -13.40 -0.92
CA LYS A 8 -24.43 -13.06 -0.38
C LYS A 8 -24.63 -12.34 0.97
N SER A 9 -24.04 -12.85 2.05
CA SER A 9 -23.93 -12.13 3.31
C SER A 9 -22.80 -11.12 3.21
N VAL A 10 -23.01 -9.92 3.75
CA VAL A 10 -22.00 -8.87 3.84
C VAL A 10 -21.70 -8.70 5.31
N GLU A 11 -20.51 -9.14 5.71
CA GLU A 11 -19.99 -8.96 7.05
C GLU A 11 -19.05 -7.77 7.05
N THR A 12 -19.02 -7.03 8.16
CA THR A 12 -18.13 -5.88 8.34
C THR A 12 -17.21 -6.19 9.49
N LEU A 13 -15.92 -6.03 9.27
CA LEU A 13 -14.93 -6.13 10.32
C LEU A 13 -15.13 -4.95 11.27
N LYS A 14 -15.50 -5.25 12.51
CA LYS A 14 -15.64 -4.26 13.57
C LYS A 14 -14.40 -4.31 14.45
N HIS A 15 -13.78 -3.15 14.67
CA HIS A 15 -12.64 -3.00 15.57
C HIS A 15 -13.15 -2.58 16.96
N ASP A 16 -13.91 -3.45 17.63
CA ASP A 16 -14.63 -3.13 18.87
C ASP A 16 -13.70 -2.85 20.07
N THR A 17 -12.44 -3.29 20.01
CA THR A 17 -11.41 -3.04 21.02
C THR A 17 -10.71 -1.69 20.85
N ASP A 18 -10.85 -1.06 19.68
CA ASP A 18 -10.10 0.14 19.31
C ASP A 18 -10.94 1.41 19.52
N LYS A 19 -10.43 2.28 20.39
CA LYS A 19 -11.05 3.53 20.78
C LYS A 19 -10.27 4.74 20.23
N ARG A 20 -10.98 5.83 19.92
CA ARG A 20 -10.39 7.08 19.43
C ARG A 20 -11.06 8.30 20.05
N LYS A 21 -10.37 9.42 20.10
CA LYS A 21 -10.96 10.70 20.53
C LYS A 21 -12.09 11.16 19.61
N ASN A 22 -13.15 11.70 20.21
CA ASN A 22 -14.30 12.28 19.52
C ASN A 22 -13.93 13.62 18.87
N ILE A 23 -13.80 13.67 17.54
CA ILE A 23 -13.51 14.90 16.81
C ILE A 23 -14.79 15.54 16.25
N PRO A 24 -14.85 16.87 16.11
CA PRO A 24 -16.02 17.57 15.60
C PRO A 24 -16.22 17.27 14.11
N THR A 25 -17.49 17.20 13.68
CA THR A 25 -17.81 17.30 12.25
C THR A 25 -17.67 18.76 11.81
N ALA A 26 -17.52 19.00 10.51
CA ALA A 26 -17.40 20.36 9.97
C ALA A 26 -18.56 21.29 10.42
N GLU A 27 -19.75 20.74 10.61
CA GLU A 27 -20.94 21.47 11.07
C GLU A 27 -20.83 21.93 12.53
N TYR A 28 -20.11 21.19 13.38
CA TYR A 28 -19.91 21.51 14.79
C TYR A 28 -18.67 22.40 15.04
N GLN A 29 -18.07 22.97 13.99
CA GLN A 29 -16.96 23.91 14.15
C GLN A 29 -17.32 25.11 15.04
N SER A 30 -18.54 25.63 14.92
CA SER A 30 -19.01 26.82 15.64
C SER A 30 -19.19 26.61 17.15
N VAL A 31 -19.33 25.36 17.60
CA VAL A 31 -19.57 25.01 19.01
C VAL A 31 -18.31 24.59 19.77
N LEU A 32 -17.15 24.53 19.09
CA LEU A 32 -15.85 24.26 19.72
C LEU A 32 -15.44 25.39 20.66
N LYS A 33 -14.84 25.02 21.80
CA LYS A 33 -14.28 25.99 22.74
C LYS A 33 -13.18 26.81 22.06
N ALA A 34 -13.09 28.10 22.38
CA ALA A 34 -12.12 29.01 21.75
C ALA A 34 -10.66 28.56 21.90
N ASP A 35 -10.33 27.87 22.99
CA ASP A 35 -8.99 27.32 23.22
C ASP A 35 -8.68 26.11 22.32
N GLU A 36 -9.71 25.32 21.96
CA GLU A 36 -9.58 24.15 21.07
C GLU A 36 -9.54 24.56 19.59
N GLN A 37 -9.98 25.76 19.24
CA GLN A 37 -9.90 26.31 17.88
C GLN A 37 -8.49 26.78 17.51
N LYS A 38 -7.64 27.12 18.50
CA LYS A 38 -6.29 27.64 18.24
C LYS A 38 -5.34 26.54 17.74
N PRO A 39 -4.60 26.74 16.63
CA PRO A 39 -3.59 25.78 16.19
C PRO A 39 -2.49 25.61 17.26
N VAL A 40 -2.07 24.37 17.50
CA VAL A 40 -0.93 24.09 18.39
C VAL A 40 0.35 24.14 17.56
N GLU A 41 1.38 24.82 18.06
CA GLU A 41 2.70 24.86 17.41
C GLU A 41 3.54 23.65 17.79
N MET A 42 3.94 22.85 16.81
CA MET A 42 4.84 21.71 16.97
C MET A 42 6.23 22.09 16.48
N ARG A 43 7.26 21.82 17.30
CA ARG A 43 8.67 22.04 16.93
C ARG A 43 9.38 20.71 16.78
N TYR A 44 9.95 20.48 15.61
CA TYR A 44 10.79 19.32 15.33
C TYR A 44 12.25 19.76 15.26
N PRO A 45 13.06 19.46 16.30
CA PRO A 45 14.46 19.86 16.31
C PRO A 45 15.24 19.07 15.26
N ARG A 46 16.14 19.74 14.55
CA ARG A 46 17.04 19.10 13.60
C ARG A 46 18.04 18.22 14.37
N ASN A 47 18.14 16.95 13.98
CA ASN A 47 19.17 16.06 14.51
C ASN A 47 20.43 16.14 13.64
N THR A 48 21.49 16.73 14.17
CA THR A 48 22.77 16.90 13.47
C THR A 48 23.65 15.66 13.47
N ASP A 49 23.34 14.68 14.32
CA ASP A 49 24.19 13.51 14.57
C ASP A 49 23.88 12.32 13.63
N LEU A 50 22.88 12.46 12.75
CA LEU A 50 22.55 11.47 11.72
C LEU A 50 23.45 11.68 10.48
N ASP A 51 24.21 10.65 10.12
CA ASP A 51 25.02 10.56 8.88
C ASP A 51 24.29 9.66 7.85
N PRO A 52 24.29 9.95 6.53
CA PRO A 52 24.79 11.11 5.78
C PRO A 52 23.71 12.19 5.50
N GLN A 53 24.09 13.47 5.52
CA GLN A 53 23.19 14.59 5.21
C GLN A 53 23.39 15.08 3.77
N LEU A 54 22.30 15.18 3.01
CA LEU A 54 22.34 15.73 1.66
C LEU A 54 22.28 17.26 1.76
N VAL A 55 23.30 17.99 1.32
CA VAL A 55 23.31 19.46 1.30
C VAL A 55 22.88 19.95 -0.08
N TRP A 56 21.92 20.88 -0.12
CA TRP A 56 21.45 21.46 -1.37
C TRP A 56 21.20 22.97 -1.23
N ARG A 57 21.04 23.65 -2.36
CA ARG A 57 20.94 25.12 -2.39
C ARG A 57 19.73 25.58 -1.57
N GLY A 58 19.99 26.48 -0.62
CA GLY A 58 18.95 27.01 0.28
C GLY A 58 18.61 26.09 1.45
N LYS A 59 19.19 24.89 1.55
CA LYS A 59 18.94 23.97 2.68
C LYS A 59 19.29 24.65 3.99
N ASP A 60 20.51 25.16 4.17
CA ASP A 60 20.93 25.74 5.45
C ASP A 60 20.14 27.01 5.82
N GLU A 61 19.64 27.77 4.84
CA GLU A 61 18.76 28.93 5.07
C GLU A 61 17.33 28.49 5.47
N GLN A 62 16.81 27.44 4.85
CA GLN A 62 15.50 26.85 5.14
C GLN A 62 15.50 26.03 6.45
N ASP A 63 16.67 25.50 6.81
CA ASP A 63 16.88 24.57 7.93
C ASP A 63 17.55 25.26 9.14
N TRP A 64 17.73 26.58 9.07
CA TRP A 64 18.33 27.38 10.14
C TRP A 64 17.49 27.34 11.42
N SER A 65 16.17 27.18 11.30
CA SER A 65 15.25 27.06 12.43
C SER A 65 14.61 25.68 12.50
N ASP A 66 14.17 25.30 13.70
CA ASP A 66 13.32 24.11 13.90
C ASP A 66 12.14 24.12 12.94
N LEU A 67 11.74 22.95 12.46
CA LEU A 67 10.53 22.83 11.66
C LEU A 67 9.33 23.10 12.58
N VAL A 68 8.68 24.25 12.38
CA VAL A 68 7.47 24.64 13.12
C VAL A 68 6.25 24.29 12.27
N VAL A 69 5.43 23.36 12.74
CA VAL A 69 4.18 22.97 12.08
C VAL A 69 3.01 23.35 12.97
N HIS A 70 2.03 24.08 12.41
CA HIS A 70 0.78 24.32 13.10
C HIS A 70 -0.15 23.11 12.93
N ALA A 71 -0.69 22.62 14.05
CA ALA A 71 -1.65 21.53 14.12
C ALA A 71 -3.08 22.09 14.32
N PRO A 72 -3.80 22.44 13.23
CA PRO A 72 -5.16 22.96 13.32
C PRO A 72 -6.15 21.89 13.82
N PRO A 73 -7.33 22.29 14.33
CA PRO A 73 -8.42 21.35 14.58
C PRO A 73 -8.82 20.63 13.29
N LEU A 74 -8.87 19.29 13.36
CA LEU A 74 -9.39 18.46 12.28
C LEU A 74 -10.91 18.40 12.36
N TYR A 75 -11.55 18.56 11.20
CA TYR A 75 -12.99 18.40 11.04
C TYR A 75 -13.27 17.17 10.18
N ILE A 76 -14.15 16.30 10.65
CA ILE A 76 -14.61 15.18 9.84
C ILE A 76 -15.42 15.76 8.67
N GLN A 77 -14.99 15.46 7.45
CA GLN A 77 -15.75 15.71 6.24
C GLN A 77 -16.62 14.50 5.89
N GLU A 78 -16.03 13.30 5.79
CA GLU A 78 -16.76 12.09 5.43
C GLU A 78 -16.39 10.91 6.33
N LYS A 79 -17.41 10.12 6.72
CA LYS A 79 -17.25 8.81 7.35
C LYS A 79 -17.63 7.75 6.33
N VAL A 80 -16.72 6.83 6.05
CA VAL A 80 -16.99 5.74 5.11
C VAL A 80 -17.38 4.49 5.90
N HIS A 81 -18.62 4.04 5.75
CA HIS A 81 -19.09 2.74 6.22
C HIS A 81 -19.43 1.85 5.01
N PRO A 82 -18.53 0.93 4.61
CA PRO A 82 -18.71 0.12 3.40
C PRO A 82 -19.99 -0.71 3.41
N LYS A 83 -20.42 -1.18 4.59
CA LYS A 83 -21.69 -1.89 4.74
C LYS A 83 -22.87 -1.05 4.28
N VAL A 84 -22.90 0.22 4.66
CA VAL A 84 -23.98 1.14 4.30
C VAL A 84 -24.00 1.36 2.78
N LEU A 85 -22.82 1.51 2.16
CA LEU A 85 -22.71 1.63 0.70
C LEU A 85 -23.17 0.36 -0.03
N ILE A 86 -22.77 -0.82 0.46
CA ILE A 86 -23.16 -2.10 -0.16
C ILE A 86 -24.64 -2.38 0.05
N ASP A 87 -25.17 -2.13 1.26
CA ASP A 87 -26.59 -2.31 1.56
C ASP A 87 -27.45 -1.32 0.74
N ASP A 88 -26.98 -0.09 0.53
CA ASP A 88 -27.64 0.88 -0.34
C ASP A 88 -27.62 0.44 -1.81
N LEU A 89 -26.48 -0.04 -2.32
CA LEU A 89 -26.36 -0.56 -3.68
C LEU A 89 -27.25 -1.80 -3.89
N ARG A 90 -27.35 -2.68 -2.88
CA ARG A 90 -28.30 -3.81 -2.88
C ARG A 90 -29.73 -3.32 -2.90
N ARG A 91 -30.08 -2.30 -2.11
CA ARG A 91 -31.43 -1.73 -2.10
C ARG A 91 -31.81 -1.12 -3.46
N LEU A 92 -30.90 -0.36 -4.08
CA LEU A 92 -31.08 0.22 -5.41
C LEU A 92 -31.27 -0.87 -6.48
N THR A 93 -30.45 -1.92 -6.45
CA THR A 93 -30.55 -3.05 -7.38
C THR A 93 -31.86 -3.83 -7.19
N SER A 94 -32.28 -4.01 -5.94
CA SER A 94 -33.54 -4.70 -5.60
C SER A 94 -34.76 -3.88 -6.01
N GLY A 95 -34.71 -2.55 -5.87
CA GLY A 95 -35.76 -1.63 -6.30
C GLY A 95 -35.96 -1.64 -7.82
N GLN A 96 -34.88 -1.54 -8.59
CA GLN A 96 -34.92 -1.64 -10.06
C GLN A 96 -35.39 -3.01 -10.59
N TRP A 97 -35.13 -4.08 -9.84
CA TRP A 97 -35.64 -5.42 -10.17
C TRP A 97 -37.14 -5.56 -9.87
N SER A 98 -37.66 -4.89 -8.84
CA SER A 98 -39.08 -4.93 -8.51
C SER A 98 -39.96 -4.20 -9.53
N GLU A 99 -39.45 -3.16 -10.19
CA GLU A 99 -40.17 -2.45 -11.26
C GLU A 99 -40.10 -3.17 -12.63
N SER A 100 -39.12 -4.05 -12.84
CA SER A 100 -38.91 -4.76 -14.12
C SER A 100 -39.45 -6.20 -14.15
N SER A 101 -40.03 -6.69 -13.05
CA SER A 101 -40.57 -8.05 -12.93
C SER A 101 -42.06 -8.09 -12.53
N GLY A 102 -42.90 -7.39 -13.28
CA GLY A 102 -44.36 -7.61 -13.31
C GLY A 102 -44.77 -8.58 -14.45
N PRO A 103 -45.81 -9.42 -14.29
CA PRO A 103 -46.22 -10.37 -15.31
C PRO A 103 -46.78 -9.65 -16.53
N TRP A 104 -46.35 -10.08 -17.71
CA TRP A 104 -46.87 -9.69 -19.02
C TRP A 104 -48.41 -9.58 -19.02
N SER A 105 -48.94 -8.36 -19.12
CA SER A 105 -50.29 -8.10 -19.62
C SER A 105 -50.18 -7.12 -20.79
N VAL A 106 -50.43 -7.64 -21.99
CA VAL A 106 -50.49 -6.90 -23.25
C VAL A 106 -51.80 -6.10 -23.28
N ALA A 107 -51.72 -4.77 -23.25
CA ALA A 107 -52.80 -3.91 -23.76
C ALA A 107 -52.28 -2.49 -24.04
N GLY A 108 -52.10 -2.18 -25.34
CA GLY A 108 -52.50 -0.91 -25.93
C GLY A 108 -51.64 0.35 -25.71
N GLY A 109 -50.85 0.69 -26.73
CA GLY A 109 -50.85 2.06 -27.27
C GLY A 109 -49.86 3.08 -26.70
N GLN A 110 -49.09 3.66 -27.62
CA GLN A 110 -48.29 4.90 -27.53
C GLN A 110 -46.91 4.81 -26.85
N GLN A 111 -45.89 4.75 -27.70
CA GLN A 111 -44.56 5.32 -27.42
C GLN A 111 -44.68 6.84 -27.21
N PRO A 112 -44.09 7.41 -26.15
CA PRO A 112 -43.59 8.77 -26.18
C PRO A 112 -42.10 8.73 -26.46
N ALA A 113 -41.73 9.24 -27.64
CA ALA A 113 -40.42 9.80 -27.87
C ALA A 113 -40.25 11.03 -26.97
N THR A 114 -39.32 10.97 -26.01
CA THR A 114 -38.50 12.09 -25.49
C THR A 114 -37.67 11.58 -24.32
N GLY A 115 -36.35 11.74 -24.43
CA GLY A 115 -35.39 11.34 -23.39
C GLY A 115 -35.43 12.28 -22.19
N HIS A 116 -36.39 12.09 -21.29
CA HIS A 116 -36.43 12.74 -19.98
C HIS A 116 -36.46 11.66 -18.91
N ARG A 117 -35.32 11.44 -18.24
CA ARG A 117 -35.25 10.75 -16.95
C ARG A 117 -36.15 11.51 -15.97
N PRO A 118 -37.05 10.86 -15.21
CA PRO A 118 -37.81 11.55 -14.18
C PRO A 118 -36.83 12.06 -13.09
N PRO A 119 -37.15 13.19 -12.44
CA PRO A 119 -36.29 13.78 -11.42
C PRO A 119 -36.22 12.86 -10.20
N PHE A 120 -35.01 12.76 -9.63
CA PHE A 120 -34.72 12.19 -8.32
C PHE A 120 -35.69 12.78 -7.28
N THR A 121 -36.75 12.07 -6.93
CA THR A 121 -37.58 12.41 -5.77
C THR A 121 -36.88 11.85 -4.54
N GLY A 122 -36.30 12.75 -3.77
CA GLY A 122 -35.49 12.46 -2.61
C GLY A 122 -36.26 11.71 -1.54
N HIS A 123 -35.77 10.52 -1.21
CA HIS A 123 -35.63 10.18 0.19
C HIS A 123 -34.23 10.63 0.60
N GLN A 124 -34.16 11.74 1.34
CA GLN A 124 -32.99 12.11 2.12
C GLN A 124 -32.77 10.98 3.12
N LEU A 125 -31.88 10.07 2.76
CA LEU A 125 -31.57 8.88 3.53
C LEU A 125 -30.59 9.24 4.64
N ASP A 126 -30.84 8.67 5.80
CA ASP A 126 -30.17 8.90 7.07
C ASP A 126 -28.72 8.38 7.04
N LEU A 127 -27.86 9.05 6.27
CA LEU A 127 -26.41 8.86 6.20
C LEU A 127 -25.70 9.17 7.53
N PHE A 128 -26.45 9.66 8.53
CA PHE A 128 -25.96 10.16 9.81
C PHE A 128 -26.49 9.38 11.02
N ALA A 129 -27.15 8.24 10.84
CA ALA A 129 -27.66 7.45 11.97
C ALA A 129 -26.52 7.06 12.94
N ASP A 130 -26.54 7.69 14.13
CA ASP A 130 -25.56 7.57 15.20
C ASP A 130 -25.43 6.13 15.71
N PHE A 131 -24.48 5.38 15.14
CA PHE A 131 -24.08 4.06 15.63
C PHE A 131 -22.77 4.14 16.45
N ASN A 132 -22.59 5.22 17.21
CA ASN A 132 -21.33 5.50 17.92
C ASN A 132 -21.26 4.84 19.32
N GLY A 133 -22.27 4.07 19.74
CA GLY A 133 -22.28 3.45 21.07
C GLY A 133 -22.32 4.46 22.24
N ILE A 134 -22.44 5.76 21.96
CA ILE A 134 -22.65 6.80 22.96
C ILE A 134 -24.15 6.82 23.32
N PRO A 135 -24.53 6.75 24.60
CA PRO A 135 -25.92 6.90 25.02
C PRO A 135 -26.52 8.19 24.47
N ALA A 136 -27.75 8.11 23.94
CA ALA A 136 -28.46 9.27 23.43
C ALA A 136 -28.61 10.32 24.55
N GLY A 137 -28.00 11.50 24.34
CA GLY A 137 -28.24 12.68 25.17
C GLY A 137 -27.06 13.19 26.01
N VAL A 138 -25.89 12.54 26.05
CA VAL A 138 -24.79 12.98 26.94
C VAL A 138 -23.61 13.65 26.23
N ASP A 139 -23.14 13.23 25.03
CA ASP A 139 -21.84 13.74 24.52
C ASP A 139 -21.82 14.17 23.05
N LYS A 140 -22.60 15.19 22.67
CA LYS A 140 -22.47 15.82 21.33
C LYS A 140 -21.59 17.08 21.30
N THR A 141 -21.17 17.61 22.45
CA THR A 141 -20.46 18.89 22.55
C THR A 141 -19.09 18.82 23.24
N GLU A 142 -18.68 17.66 23.75
CA GLU A 142 -17.37 17.46 24.38
C GLU A 142 -16.40 16.77 23.41
N PHE A 143 -15.85 17.57 22.49
CA PHE A 143 -14.85 17.12 21.52
C PHE A 143 -13.49 16.88 22.20
N TYR A 144 -12.76 15.85 21.78
CA TYR A 144 -11.48 15.38 22.30
C TYR A 144 -11.47 14.83 23.74
N GLN A 145 -12.63 14.79 24.41
CA GLN A 145 -12.75 14.34 25.80
C GLN A 145 -13.21 12.88 25.93
N HIS A 146 -13.93 12.36 24.93
CA HIS A 146 -14.50 11.00 24.93
C HIS A 146 -13.98 10.11 23.82
N ASP A 147 -13.98 8.82 24.08
CA ASP A 147 -13.55 7.78 23.16
C ASP A 147 -14.75 7.18 22.37
N GLN A 148 -14.62 7.11 21.04
CA GLN A 148 -15.55 6.46 20.10
C GLN A 148 -14.93 5.18 19.50
N ASN A 149 -15.77 4.27 19.00
CA ASN A 149 -15.33 3.12 18.21
C ASN A 149 -14.64 3.59 16.91
N TRP A 150 -13.62 2.84 16.48
CA TRP A 150 -12.86 3.18 15.28
C TRP A 150 -13.73 3.23 14.01
N SER A 151 -13.52 4.27 13.18
CA SER A 151 -14.05 4.37 11.82
C SER A 151 -12.96 4.83 10.86
N ASN A 152 -12.94 4.26 9.65
CA ASN A 152 -12.03 4.70 8.58
C ASN A 152 -12.45 6.08 8.05
N ARG A 153 -11.47 6.87 7.57
CA ARG A 153 -11.67 8.30 7.30
C ARG A 153 -10.88 8.78 6.09
N MET A 154 -11.51 9.70 5.35
CA MET A 154 -10.89 10.52 4.33
C MET A 154 -10.88 11.98 4.80
N ILE A 155 -9.71 12.61 4.82
CA ILE A 155 -9.49 13.96 5.35
C ILE A 155 -8.95 14.87 4.24
N LEU A 156 -9.70 15.91 3.87
CA LEU A 156 -9.23 16.93 2.95
C LEU A 156 -8.44 18.00 3.71
N GLY A 157 -7.18 18.20 3.35
CA GLY A 157 -6.33 19.25 3.88
C GLY A 157 -4.90 19.14 3.37
N ASP A 158 -4.02 20.06 3.79
CA ASP A 158 -2.59 19.88 3.56
C ASP A 158 -2.07 18.73 4.42
N SER A 159 -1.41 17.76 3.79
CA SER A 159 -1.00 16.52 4.45
C SER A 159 -0.02 16.75 5.61
N LEU A 160 0.80 17.79 5.55
CA LEU A 160 1.71 18.14 6.65
C LEU A 160 0.91 18.57 7.91
N GLN A 161 -0.03 19.51 7.75
CA GLN A 161 -0.87 19.99 8.84
C GLN A 161 -1.79 18.89 9.38
N VAL A 162 -2.35 18.07 8.49
CA VAL A 162 -3.21 16.93 8.87
C VAL A 162 -2.40 15.94 9.72
N MET A 163 -1.22 15.51 9.25
CA MET A 163 -0.37 14.58 10.00
C MET A 163 0.06 15.14 11.36
N ALA A 164 0.41 16.44 11.45
CA ALA A 164 0.74 17.08 12.72
C ALA A 164 -0.46 17.06 13.70
N SER A 165 -1.65 17.28 13.18
CA SER A 165 -2.89 17.27 13.96
C SER A 165 -3.27 15.85 14.42
N LEU A 166 -3.05 14.84 13.58
CA LEU A 166 -3.19 13.43 13.95
C LEU A 166 -2.22 13.04 15.06
N ALA A 167 -0.98 13.54 15.01
CA ALA A 167 0.03 13.24 16.02
C ALA A 167 -0.35 13.81 17.40
N GLU A 168 -0.67 15.11 17.46
CA GLU A 168 -0.84 15.83 18.73
C GLU A 168 -2.27 15.77 19.28
N ARG A 169 -3.25 16.16 18.46
CA ARG A 169 -4.65 16.28 18.93
C ARG A 169 -5.29 14.92 19.09
N GLU A 170 -5.12 14.03 18.11
CA GLU A 170 -5.69 12.67 18.17
C GLU A 170 -4.83 11.70 18.99
N GLY A 171 -3.57 12.04 19.28
CA GLY A 171 -2.66 11.15 20.01
C GLY A 171 -2.38 9.87 19.24
N LEU A 172 -2.24 9.96 17.91
CA LEU A 172 -1.87 8.85 17.02
C LEU A 172 -0.35 8.70 16.85
N ARG A 173 0.44 9.50 17.58
CA ARG A 173 1.90 9.34 17.63
C ARG A 173 2.25 7.92 18.06
N GLY A 174 3.11 7.26 17.29
CA GLY A 174 3.52 5.89 17.57
C GLY A 174 2.45 4.81 17.36
N LYS A 175 1.33 5.10 16.67
CA LYS A 175 0.21 4.14 16.48
C LYS A 175 0.00 3.69 15.04
N VAL A 176 0.57 4.38 14.06
CA VAL A 176 0.45 4.00 12.65
C VAL A 176 1.42 2.86 12.36
N GLN A 177 0.93 1.76 11.81
CA GLN A 177 1.77 0.60 11.50
C GLN A 177 2.40 0.71 10.11
N CYS A 178 1.67 1.24 9.13
CA CYS A 178 2.18 1.35 7.77
C CYS A 178 1.81 2.69 7.14
N ILE A 179 2.77 3.33 6.49
CA ILE A 179 2.55 4.52 5.67
C ILE A 179 2.86 4.17 4.22
N TYR A 180 1.90 4.40 3.33
CA TYR A 180 2.13 4.34 1.88
C TYR A 180 2.15 5.76 1.34
N PHE A 181 3.25 6.17 0.73
CA PHE A 181 3.45 7.53 0.27
C PHE A 181 3.82 7.54 -1.22
N ASP A 182 2.94 8.08 -2.05
CA ASP A 182 3.15 8.22 -3.50
C ASP A 182 3.22 9.71 -3.86
N PRO A 183 4.36 10.38 -3.57
CA PRO A 183 4.50 11.80 -3.84
C PRO A 183 4.56 12.08 -5.35
N PRO A 184 4.26 13.32 -5.78
CA PRO A 184 4.41 13.71 -7.17
C PRO A 184 5.83 13.43 -7.70
N TYR A 185 5.94 12.76 -8.85
CA TYR A 185 7.21 12.50 -9.55
C TYR A 185 7.72 13.82 -10.14
N GLY A 186 9.00 14.11 -9.96
CA GLY A 186 9.60 15.44 -10.14
C GLY A 186 9.25 16.23 -11.42
N ILE A 187 8.97 17.53 -11.21
CA ILE A 187 9.34 18.74 -11.97
C ILE A 187 9.29 18.79 -13.52
N LYS A 188 8.55 17.92 -14.22
CA LYS A 188 7.94 18.33 -15.51
C LYS A 188 6.47 18.70 -15.31
N PHE A 189 6.18 19.55 -14.33
CA PHE A 189 4.86 20.16 -14.15
C PHE A 189 4.64 21.29 -15.15
N ASN A 190 4.58 20.95 -16.45
CA ASN A 190 4.18 21.89 -17.50
C ASN A 190 2.82 21.52 -18.11
N SER A 191 1.97 20.81 -17.36
CA SER A 191 0.53 20.58 -17.59
C SER A 191 0.09 19.41 -16.71
N ASN A 192 -1.20 19.35 -16.35
CA ASN A 192 -1.89 18.24 -15.67
C ASN A 192 -2.11 18.36 -14.16
N PHE A 193 -2.17 19.56 -13.60
CA PHE A 193 -3.00 19.75 -12.40
C PHE A 193 -4.46 19.72 -12.82
N GLN A 194 -5.17 18.65 -12.47
CA GLN A 194 -6.56 18.44 -12.87
C GLN A 194 -7.49 18.72 -11.70
N TRP A 195 -8.20 19.85 -11.77
CA TRP A 195 -9.08 20.34 -10.71
C TRP A 195 -10.47 19.69 -10.72
N SER A 196 -10.79 18.87 -11.73
CA SER A 196 -12.13 18.28 -11.92
C SER A 196 -12.08 16.79 -12.28
N THR A 197 -12.91 16.02 -11.60
CA THR A 197 -13.09 14.55 -11.76
C THR A 197 -13.76 14.16 -13.08
N THR A 198 -14.29 15.11 -13.86
CA THR A 198 -15.17 14.82 -15.01
C THR A 198 -14.47 14.91 -16.37
N SER A 199 -13.25 15.47 -16.43
CA SER A 199 -12.56 15.72 -17.71
C SER A 199 -11.43 14.71 -17.94
N ARG A 200 -11.42 14.02 -19.07
CA ARG A 200 -10.34 13.07 -19.42
C ARG A 200 -9.15 13.73 -20.15
N THR A 201 -9.23 15.04 -20.39
CA THR A 201 -8.25 15.79 -21.18
C THR A 201 -7.97 17.12 -20.51
N VAL A 202 -6.70 17.43 -20.28
CA VAL A 202 -6.24 18.72 -19.76
C VAL A 202 -5.74 19.54 -20.94
N THR A 203 -6.47 20.58 -21.33
CA THR A 203 -6.00 21.58 -22.30
C THR A 203 -5.84 22.90 -21.57
N ASP A 204 -4.62 23.42 -21.57
CA ASP A 204 -4.25 24.63 -20.83
C ASP A 204 -4.84 25.88 -21.51
N GLY A 205 -5.30 26.86 -20.72
CA GLY A 205 -5.51 28.22 -21.22
C GLY A 205 -6.91 28.86 -21.14
N LYS A 206 -7.85 28.38 -20.32
CA LYS A 206 -9.08 29.17 -20.03
C LYS A 206 -9.10 29.71 -18.60
N ALA A 207 -8.95 31.03 -18.51
CA ALA A 207 -8.94 31.83 -17.28
C ALA A 207 -10.26 31.79 -16.49
N ASP A 208 -11.32 31.21 -17.06
CA ASP A 208 -12.66 31.17 -16.44
C ASP A 208 -12.87 29.97 -15.50
N HIS A 209 -11.86 29.13 -15.27
CA HIS A 209 -11.92 27.98 -14.34
C HIS A 209 -11.30 28.24 -12.96
N ILE A 210 -11.02 29.50 -12.62
CA ILE A 210 -10.39 29.87 -11.35
C ILE A 210 -11.46 30.31 -10.35
N THR A 211 -12.06 29.35 -9.65
CA THR A 211 -12.87 29.63 -8.44
C THR A 211 -12.47 28.71 -7.29
N ARG A 212 -11.36 29.05 -6.60
CA ARG A 212 -11.22 29.15 -5.13
C ARG A 212 -9.79 29.60 -4.77
N GLU A 213 -9.72 30.47 -3.77
CA GLU A 213 -8.57 31.11 -3.10
C GLU A 213 -7.31 31.39 -3.94
N PRO A 214 -7.08 32.66 -4.35
CA PRO A 214 -5.85 33.10 -5.01
C PRO A 214 -4.58 32.76 -4.23
N GLU A 215 -4.67 32.60 -2.91
CA GLU A 215 -3.55 32.28 -2.03
C GLU A 215 -3.03 30.85 -2.23
N GLN A 216 -3.90 29.85 -2.49
CA GLN A 216 -3.45 28.49 -2.82
C GLN A 216 -2.73 28.45 -4.17
N VAL A 217 -3.24 29.16 -5.19
CA VAL A 217 -2.60 29.20 -6.51
C VAL A 217 -1.27 29.97 -6.48
N LYS A 218 -1.15 31.00 -5.64
CA LYS A 218 0.10 31.75 -5.45
C LYS A 218 1.13 30.95 -4.65
N ALA A 219 0.70 30.26 -3.58
CA ALA A 219 1.56 29.36 -2.81
C ALA A 219 2.09 28.22 -3.68
N PHE A 220 1.26 27.58 -4.51
CA PHE A 220 1.71 26.51 -5.41
C PHE A 220 2.59 26.99 -6.58
N ARG A 221 2.51 28.25 -7.02
CA ARG A 221 3.45 28.80 -8.02
C ARG A 221 4.79 29.23 -7.41
N ASP A 222 4.77 29.76 -6.18
CA ASP A 222 5.99 30.19 -5.48
C ASP A 222 6.74 29.03 -4.79
N THR A 223 6.06 27.94 -4.42
CA THR A 223 6.71 26.77 -3.76
C THR A 223 7.79 26.13 -4.63
N TRP A 224 7.73 26.23 -5.97
CA TRP A 224 8.61 25.47 -6.87
C TRP A 224 9.66 26.31 -7.59
N ARG A 225 9.97 27.50 -7.07
CA ARG A 225 10.93 28.43 -7.67
C ARG A 225 12.35 27.84 -7.81
N ASP A 226 12.75 26.98 -6.87
CA ASP A 226 14.06 26.30 -6.87
C ASP A 226 14.00 24.85 -7.37
N GLY A 227 12.87 24.44 -7.96
CA GLY A 227 12.67 23.13 -8.58
C GLY A 227 12.88 21.97 -7.61
N ILE A 228 14.00 21.25 -7.74
CA ILE A 228 14.29 20.04 -6.97
C ILE A 228 14.53 20.33 -5.49
N HIS A 229 15.07 21.50 -5.18
CA HIS A 229 15.38 21.89 -3.81
C HIS A 229 14.10 22.03 -2.97
N SER A 230 13.11 22.72 -3.51
CA SER A 230 11.78 22.82 -2.90
C SER A 230 11.09 21.48 -2.73
N TYR A 231 11.26 20.57 -3.69
CA TYR A 231 10.69 19.22 -3.61
C TYR A 231 11.29 18.40 -2.47
N LEU A 232 12.61 18.47 -2.28
CA LEU A 232 13.29 17.78 -1.19
C LEU A 232 12.86 18.34 0.17
N THR A 233 12.73 19.66 0.31
CA THR A 233 12.21 20.28 1.53
C THR A 233 10.76 19.84 1.80
N TYR A 234 9.90 19.87 0.78
CA TYR A 234 8.51 19.40 0.86
C TYR A 234 8.39 17.97 1.37
N LEU A 235 9.24 17.06 0.85
CA LEU A 235 9.26 15.65 1.25
C LEU A 235 9.81 15.49 2.66
N ARG A 236 10.88 16.20 3.01
CA ARG A 236 11.53 16.12 4.32
C ARG A 236 10.52 16.39 5.42
N ASP A 237 9.80 17.50 5.32
CA ASP A 237 8.89 17.94 6.39
C ASP A 237 7.80 16.89 6.65
N ARG A 238 7.29 16.28 5.58
CA ARG A 238 6.29 15.20 5.65
C ARG A 238 6.87 13.90 6.19
N LEU A 239 8.06 13.51 5.76
CA LEU A 239 8.75 12.31 6.24
C LEU A 239 9.08 12.43 7.74
N THR A 240 9.45 13.62 8.22
CA THR A 240 9.71 13.88 9.64
C THR A 240 8.46 13.63 10.49
N VAL A 241 7.31 14.19 10.09
CA VAL A 241 6.05 13.96 10.83
C VAL A 241 5.57 12.50 10.66
N ALA A 242 5.76 11.91 9.49
CA ALA A 242 5.43 10.50 9.23
C ALA A 242 6.21 9.54 10.15
N ARG A 243 7.50 9.81 10.39
CA ARG A 243 8.34 9.02 11.32
C ARG A 243 7.78 9.02 12.75
N ASP A 244 7.22 10.14 13.19
CA ASP A 244 6.64 10.29 14.53
C ASP A 244 5.31 9.54 14.69
N LEU A 245 4.53 9.45 13.61
CA LEU A 245 3.26 8.71 13.59
C LEU A 245 3.48 7.18 13.64
N LEU A 246 4.61 6.69 13.12
CA LEU A 246 4.90 5.26 13.05
C LEU A 246 5.14 4.61 14.42
N THR A 247 4.62 3.39 14.60
CA THR A 247 4.98 2.45 15.66
C THR A 247 6.46 2.05 15.54
N GLU A 248 7.08 1.53 16.61
CA GLU A 248 8.46 1.00 16.56
C GLU A 248 8.62 -0.12 15.53
N SER A 249 7.59 -0.95 15.36
CA SER A 249 7.52 -2.01 14.36
C SER A 249 7.02 -1.54 12.98
N GLY A 250 6.73 -0.24 12.84
CA GLY A 250 6.07 0.35 11.69
C GLY A 250 7.01 0.53 10.50
N SER A 251 6.41 0.55 9.30
CA SER A 251 7.13 0.73 8.04
C SER A 251 6.54 1.83 7.18
N ILE A 252 7.38 2.48 6.39
CA ILE A 252 6.99 3.42 5.35
C ILE A 252 7.45 2.91 3.98
N PHE A 253 6.56 3.03 3.00
CA PHE A 253 6.82 2.74 1.60
C PHE A 253 6.67 4.02 0.80
N VAL A 254 7.72 4.41 0.07
CA VAL A 254 7.70 5.60 -0.79
C VAL A 254 7.84 5.16 -2.25
N GLN A 255 6.82 5.40 -3.07
CA GLN A 255 6.87 5.12 -4.50
C GLN A 255 7.51 6.31 -5.23
N ILE A 256 8.54 6.05 -6.03
CA ILE A 256 9.29 7.09 -6.73
C ILE A 256 9.89 6.56 -8.05
N GLY A 257 10.09 7.48 -8.99
CA GLY A 257 10.68 7.18 -10.29
C GLY A 257 12.21 7.25 -10.24
N ASP A 258 12.83 6.76 -11.31
CA ASP A 258 14.28 6.75 -11.50
C ASP A 258 14.94 8.13 -11.31
N GLU A 259 14.26 9.21 -11.71
CA GLU A 259 14.82 10.58 -11.71
C GLU A 259 15.28 11.08 -10.34
N ASN A 260 14.57 10.68 -9.27
CA ASN A 260 14.78 11.21 -7.91
C ASN A 260 14.98 10.13 -6.85
N VAL A 261 15.01 8.84 -7.25
CA VAL A 261 15.13 7.71 -6.31
C VAL A 261 16.31 7.86 -5.36
N HIS A 262 17.49 8.26 -5.86
CA HIS A 262 18.69 8.42 -5.04
C HIS A 262 18.64 9.65 -4.11
N ARG A 263 17.95 10.71 -4.52
CA ARG A 263 17.80 11.92 -3.70
C ARG A 263 16.80 11.70 -2.57
N VAL A 264 15.66 11.10 -2.88
CA VAL A 264 14.65 10.71 -1.88
C VAL A 264 15.21 9.66 -0.94
N ARG A 265 15.99 8.71 -1.47
CA ARG A 265 16.71 7.72 -0.67
C ARG A 265 17.59 8.37 0.40
N ALA A 266 18.48 9.27 0.00
CA ALA A 266 19.37 9.95 0.94
C ALA A 266 18.59 10.80 1.96
N LEU A 267 17.48 11.42 1.53
CA LEU A 267 16.60 12.14 2.43
C LEU A 267 15.93 11.22 3.47
N MET A 268 15.52 10.02 3.07
CA MET A 268 15.00 9.03 4.00
C MET A 268 16.09 8.49 4.93
N ASP A 269 17.33 8.34 4.47
CA ASP A 269 18.48 8.03 5.33
C ASP A 269 18.69 9.13 6.39
N GLU A 270 18.55 10.41 6.02
CA GLU A 270 18.61 11.54 6.97
C GLU A 270 17.46 11.54 7.99
N VAL A 271 16.23 11.22 7.58
CA VAL A 271 15.05 11.25 8.47
C VAL A 271 14.94 9.99 9.33
N PHE A 272 15.13 8.81 8.76
CA PHE A 272 14.92 7.51 9.43
C PHE A 272 16.21 6.89 9.95
N GLY A 273 17.36 7.30 9.44
CA GLY A 273 18.65 6.65 9.67
C GLY A 273 18.95 5.58 8.62
N ASP A 274 20.21 5.50 8.20
CA ASP A 274 20.73 4.53 7.22
C ASP A 274 20.51 3.07 7.64
N ARG A 275 20.65 2.77 8.95
CA ARG A 275 20.48 1.43 9.52
C ARG A 275 19.06 0.89 9.39
N ASN A 276 18.08 1.80 9.31
CA ASN A 276 16.66 1.48 9.29
C ASN A 276 16.11 1.17 7.88
N PHE A 277 16.97 1.21 6.88
CA PHE A 277 16.65 0.75 5.55
C PHE A 277 16.42 -0.76 5.48
N VAL A 278 15.34 -1.14 4.79
CA VAL A 278 15.00 -2.54 4.54
C VAL A 278 15.36 -2.96 3.12
N ALA A 279 14.70 -2.40 2.09
CA ALA A 279 14.92 -2.77 0.70
C ALA A 279 14.43 -1.70 -0.30
N ILE A 280 14.98 -1.72 -1.52
CA ILE A 280 14.39 -1.04 -2.68
C ILE A 280 13.72 -2.12 -3.52
N CYS A 281 12.42 -1.97 -3.74
CA CYS A 281 11.63 -2.84 -4.59
C CYS A 281 11.52 -2.24 -6.00
N THR A 282 12.03 -2.94 -7.00
CA THR A 282 11.99 -2.51 -8.40
C THR A 282 10.73 -3.03 -9.07
N VAL A 283 9.91 -2.14 -9.61
CA VAL A 283 8.65 -2.43 -10.28
C VAL A 283 8.81 -2.25 -11.78
N ARG A 284 8.50 -3.29 -12.56
CA ARG A 284 8.59 -3.23 -14.02
C ARG A 284 7.44 -2.40 -14.63
N LYS A 285 7.79 -1.38 -15.40
CA LYS A 285 6.85 -0.59 -16.24
C LYS A 285 6.40 -1.38 -17.46
N THR A 286 5.18 -1.12 -17.90
CA THR A 286 4.58 -1.74 -19.11
C THR A 286 5.22 -1.22 -20.40
N THR A 287 5.56 0.06 -20.44
CA THR A 287 6.11 0.74 -21.60
C THR A 287 7.53 1.19 -21.29
N SER A 288 8.47 0.88 -22.17
CA SER A 288 9.76 1.58 -22.20
C SER A 288 9.51 2.96 -22.79
N ASP A 289 9.71 4.02 -22.01
CA ASP A 289 9.83 5.35 -22.62
C ASP A 289 11.07 5.32 -23.52
N SER A 290 10.88 5.58 -24.81
CA SER A 290 11.98 5.65 -25.77
C SER A 290 12.79 6.91 -25.50
N THR A 291 13.73 6.84 -24.56
CA THR A 291 14.78 7.86 -24.43
C THR A 291 15.80 7.68 -25.55
N GLU A 292 16.58 8.72 -25.83
CA GLU A 292 17.61 8.72 -26.87
C GLU A 292 18.70 7.64 -26.69
N LEU A 293 18.89 7.11 -25.48
CA LEU A 293 19.93 6.12 -25.15
C LEU A 293 19.36 4.78 -24.66
N LEU A 294 18.73 4.75 -23.47
CA LEU A 294 18.24 3.53 -22.84
C LEU A 294 16.91 3.78 -22.14
N GLY A 295 15.84 3.16 -22.64
CA GLY A 295 14.51 3.37 -22.11
C GLY A 295 14.38 2.93 -20.65
N SER A 296 13.89 3.83 -19.80
CA SER A 296 13.57 3.51 -18.41
C SER A 296 12.36 2.58 -18.37
N THR A 297 12.53 1.41 -17.77
CA THR A 297 11.50 0.36 -17.66
C THR A 297 11.15 0.05 -16.21
N SER A 298 11.61 0.86 -15.26
CA SER A 298 11.46 0.59 -13.83
C SER A 298 10.96 1.80 -13.06
N ASP A 299 10.07 1.55 -12.10
CA ASP A 299 9.78 2.41 -10.95
C ASP A 299 10.33 1.75 -9.69
N PHE A 300 10.43 2.52 -8.61
CA PHE A 300 11.01 2.06 -7.36
C PHE A 300 10.06 2.32 -6.20
N VAL A 301 9.99 1.36 -5.27
CA VAL A 301 9.37 1.53 -3.96
C VAL A 301 10.47 1.41 -2.91
N LEU A 302 10.71 2.50 -2.18
CA LEU A 302 11.67 2.55 -1.08
C LEU A 302 10.97 2.05 0.19
N TRP A 303 11.54 1.04 0.85
CA TRP A 303 11.03 0.52 2.11
C TRP A 303 11.98 0.84 3.28
N TYR A 304 11.47 1.61 4.24
CA TYR A 304 12.12 1.88 5.52
C TYR A 304 11.25 1.41 6.68
N ALA A 305 11.90 0.93 7.74
CA ALA A 305 11.26 0.71 9.02
C ALA A 305 11.54 1.91 9.95
N LYS A 306 10.74 2.09 11.00
CA LYS A 306 11.10 3.01 12.08
C LYS A 306 12.27 2.45 12.91
N SER A 307 12.18 1.17 13.26
CA SER A 307 13.27 0.38 13.83
C SER A 307 13.37 -0.94 13.09
N ARG A 308 14.48 -1.17 12.39
CA ARG A 308 14.68 -2.40 11.60
C ARG A 308 14.65 -3.67 12.45
N GLU A 309 15.10 -3.60 13.69
CA GLU A 309 15.14 -4.75 14.60
C GLU A 309 13.74 -5.19 15.06
N ALA A 310 12.81 -4.24 15.18
CA ALA A 310 11.43 -4.48 15.61
C ALA A 310 10.43 -4.55 14.44
N ALA A 311 10.89 -4.36 13.20
CA ALA A 311 10.03 -4.23 12.03
C ALA A 311 9.18 -5.49 11.78
N LYS A 312 7.87 -5.31 11.56
CA LYS A 312 7.04 -6.39 11.02
C LYS A 312 7.41 -6.61 9.55
N ALA A 313 7.80 -7.84 9.21
CA ALA A 313 8.15 -8.23 7.85
C ALA A 313 7.60 -9.63 7.55
N HIS A 314 6.59 -9.70 6.68
CA HIS A 314 6.01 -10.95 6.21
C HIS A 314 6.55 -11.29 4.82
N THR A 315 6.87 -12.57 4.62
CA THR A 315 7.25 -13.07 3.30
C THR A 315 6.00 -13.34 2.48
N ILE A 316 5.87 -12.65 1.35
CA ILE A 316 4.82 -12.93 0.38
C ILE A 316 5.25 -14.09 -0.51
N TRP A 317 4.32 -15.02 -0.75
CA TRP A 317 4.54 -16.19 -1.58
C TRP A 317 3.74 -16.08 -2.87
N ALA A 318 4.40 -16.31 -4.00
CA ALA A 318 3.75 -16.43 -5.30
C ALA A 318 3.77 -17.89 -5.76
N VAL A 319 2.74 -18.30 -6.50
CA VAL A 319 2.75 -19.57 -7.24
C VAL A 319 3.86 -19.49 -8.29
N ARG A 320 4.67 -20.54 -8.41
CA ARG A 320 5.69 -20.60 -9.46
C ARG A 320 5.02 -20.71 -10.84
N GLY A 321 5.42 -19.83 -11.75
CA GLY A 321 4.98 -19.87 -13.15
C GLY A 321 5.61 -21.00 -13.95
N GLU A 322 5.00 -21.32 -15.10
CA GLU A 322 5.40 -22.42 -16.00
C GLU A 322 6.82 -22.26 -16.57
N GLU A 323 7.37 -21.04 -16.67
CA GLU A 323 8.77 -20.80 -17.07
C GLU A 323 9.78 -21.47 -16.12
N ALA A 324 9.39 -21.76 -14.88
CA ALA A 324 10.23 -22.52 -13.95
C ALA A 324 10.39 -23.99 -14.37
N GLU A 325 9.51 -24.53 -15.24
CA GLU A 325 9.55 -25.91 -15.72
C GLU A 325 10.75 -26.19 -16.62
N GLU A 326 11.27 -25.20 -17.37
CA GLU A 326 12.41 -25.40 -18.27
C GLU A 326 13.66 -25.90 -17.52
N ARG A 327 13.77 -25.57 -16.23
CA ARG A 327 14.88 -26.04 -15.37
C ARG A 327 14.75 -27.52 -14.98
N TYR A 328 13.57 -28.11 -15.12
CA TYR A 328 13.27 -29.51 -14.80
C TYR A 328 13.22 -30.34 -16.09
N SER A 329 14.38 -30.75 -16.58
CA SER A 329 14.50 -31.48 -17.84
C SER A 329 14.41 -33.01 -17.72
N GLY A 330 14.56 -33.57 -16.52
CA GLY A 330 14.50 -35.02 -16.32
C GLY A 330 13.06 -35.51 -16.27
N ASP A 331 12.73 -36.54 -17.04
CA ASP A 331 11.44 -37.23 -16.95
C ASP A 331 11.57 -38.46 -16.04
N TYR A 332 10.71 -38.53 -15.04
CA TYR A 332 10.65 -39.65 -14.10
C TYR A 332 9.88 -40.86 -14.65
N GLY A 333 9.23 -40.73 -15.81
CA GLY A 333 8.51 -41.79 -16.52
C GLY A 333 7.01 -41.87 -16.20
N ASP A 334 6.53 -41.08 -15.26
CA ASP A 334 5.12 -40.94 -14.90
C ASP A 334 4.57 -39.53 -15.20
N GLY A 335 5.29 -38.77 -16.04
CA GLY A 335 4.98 -37.38 -16.37
C GLY A 335 5.52 -36.35 -15.38
N ARG A 336 6.12 -36.75 -14.25
CA ARG A 336 6.77 -35.81 -13.33
C ARG A 336 8.15 -35.39 -13.86
N LYS A 337 8.34 -34.07 -13.98
CA LYS A 337 9.62 -33.46 -14.30
C LYS A 337 10.48 -33.28 -13.05
N PHE A 338 11.78 -33.58 -13.15
CA PHE A 338 12.77 -33.40 -12.09
C PHE A 338 14.05 -32.71 -12.56
N GLN A 339 14.78 -32.13 -11.62
CA GLN A 339 16.12 -31.58 -11.80
C GLN A 339 17.07 -32.23 -10.79
N LEU A 340 18.32 -32.48 -11.20
CA LEU A 340 19.36 -33.01 -10.33
C LEU A 340 20.03 -31.89 -9.52
N GLY A 341 19.77 -31.88 -8.22
CA GLY A 341 20.38 -31.00 -7.23
C GLY A 341 21.65 -31.58 -6.60
N GLY A 342 22.52 -30.70 -6.09
CA GLY A 342 23.70 -31.08 -5.31
C GLY A 342 23.33 -31.56 -3.91
N ILE A 343 23.85 -32.72 -3.52
CA ILE A 343 23.65 -33.35 -2.19
C ILE A 343 24.87 -33.19 -1.25
N THR A 344 25.92 -32.55 -1.75
CA THR A 344 27.13 -32.22 -0.99
C THR A 344 27.10 -30.78 -0.49
N SER A 345 27.62 -30.55 0.71
CA SER A 345 27.72 -29.24 1.34
C SER A 345 28.94 -28.48 0.82
N SER A 346 28.83 -27.14 0.76
CA SER A 346 29.96 -26.25 0.49
C SER A 346 30.68 -25.78 1.76
N ARG A 347 30.21 -26.19 2.95
CA ARG A 347 30.83 -25.82 4.24
C ARG A 347 32.10 -26.63 4.49
N PRO A 348 33.07 -26.09 5.27
CA PRO A 348 34.22 -26.85 5.73
C PRO A 348 33.77 -28.13 6.47
N PRO A 349 34.42 -29.28 6.24
CA PRO A 349 34.09 -30.51 6.95
C PRO A 349 34.24 -30.33 8.47
N GLY A 350 33.17 -30.59 9.22
CA GLY A 350 33.17 -30.65 10.67
C GLY A 350 33.42 -32.07 11.18
N GLU A 351 33.73 -32.19 12.47
CA GLU A 351 33.87 -33.49 13.14
C GLU A 351 32.49 -34.21 13.19
N GLY A 352 32.42 -35.44 12.70
CA GLY A 352 31.17 -36.22 12.62
C GLY A 352 30.39 -36.11 11.30
N ASP A 353 30.91 -35.38 10.31
CA ASP A 353 30.27 -35.27 8.99
C ASP A 353 30.41 -36.53 8.13
N LEU A 354 29.32 -36.90 7.47
CA LEU A 354 29.30 -38.07 6.59
C LEU A 354 30.03 -37.78 5.27
N LYS A 355 31.12 -38.52 5.02
CA LYS A 355 31.90 -38.47 3.77
C LYS A 355 31.59 -39.62 2.81
N VAL A 356 31.17 -40.76 3.35
CA VAL A 356 30.91 -42.00 2.59
C VAL A 356 29.51 -42.49 2.90
N PHE A 357 28.74 -42.79 1.86
CA PHE A 357 27.39 -43.35 1.98
C PHE A 357 27.28 -44.64 1.17
N LYS A 358 26.83 -45.72 1.81
CA LYS A 358 26.63 -47.02 1.15
C LYS A 358 25.18 -47.16 0.70
N TRP A 359 24.97 -47.38 -0.59
CA TRP A 359 23.64 -47.54 -1.18
C TRP A 359 23.65 -48.59 -2.29
N PHE A 360 22.72 -49.55 -2.23
CA PHE A 360 22.63 -50.70 -3.16
C PHE A 360 23.98 -51.42 -3.40
N GLY A 361 24.73 -51.67 -2.33
CA GLY A 361 26.02 -52.37 -2.40
C GLY A 361 27.17 -51.55 -3.00
N ARG A 362 26.96 -50.27 -3.34
CA ARG A 362 28.00 -49.35 -3.81
C ARG A 362 28.28 -48.28 -2.76
N SER A 363 29.56 -47.94 -2.60
CA SER A 363 30.00 -46.83 -1.74
C SER A 363 30.12 -45.56 -2.57
N PHE A 364 29.47 -44.49 -2.13
CA PHE A 364 29.52 -43.17 -2.75
C PHE A 364 30.28 -42.21 -1.84
N GLU A 365 31.29 -41.55 -2.38
CA GLU A 365 32.12 -40.58 -1.65
C GLU A 365 31.78 -39.16 -2.07
N ALA A 366 31.72 -38.25 -1.09
CA ALA A 366 31.47 -36.82 -1.31
C ALA A 366 32.73 -36.04 -1.75
N GLY A 367 33.88 -36.70 -1.89
CA GLY A 367 35.16 -36.10 -2.27
C GLY A 367 35.69 -35.16 -1.18
N ASN A 368 36.11 -33.95 -1.57
CA ASN A 368 36.59 -32.91 -0.64
C ASN A 368 35.46 -32.28 0.20
N ALA A 369 34.20 -32.57 -0.13
CA ALA A 369 33.02 -32.08 0.56
C ALA A 369 32.41 -33.14 1.48
N THR A 370 31.40 -32.76 2.25
CA THR A 370 30.58 -33.68 3.07
C THR A 370 29.16 -33.73 2.54
N PHE A 371 28.43 -34.82 2.81
CA PHE A 371 27.01 -34.85 2.47
C PHE A 371 26.22 -33.83 3.32
N LYS A 372 25.15 -33.24 2.74
CA LYS A 372 24.32 -32.24 3.43
C LYS A 372 23.54 -32.80 4.63
N THR A 373 23.38 -34.11 4.72
CA THR A 373 22.57 -34.78 5.74
C THR A 373 23.33 -35.93 6.39
N THR A 374 22.83 -36.40 7.53
CA THR A 374 23.32 -37.63 8.19
C THR A 374 22.98 -38.88 7.38
N GLU A 375 23.56 -40.03 7.76
CA GLU A 375 23.30 -41.33 7.14
C GLU A 375 21.81 -41.72 7.19
N LEU A 376 21.14 -41.45 8.31
CA LEU A 376 19.70 -41.63 8.45
C LEU A 376 18.92 -40.73 7.46
N GLY A 377 19.36 -39.49 7.28
CA GLY A 377 18.78 -38.57 6.29
C GLY A 377 18.92 -39.09 4.87
N LEU A 378 20.13 -39.50 4.47
CA LEU A 378 20.37 -40.08 3.13
C LEU A 378 19.59 -41.37 2.91
N THR A 379 19.44 -42.20 3.94
CA THR A 379 18.63 -43.41 3.87
C THR A 379 17.15 -43.09 3.66
N ARG A 380 16.62 -42.04 4.30
CA ARG A 380 15.24 -41.57 4.05
C ARG A 380 15.06 -41.04 2.63
N VAL A 381 16.01 -40.26 2.14
CA VAL A 381 16.03 -39.71 0.77
C VAL A 381 16.11 -40.83 -0.26
N ALA A 382 16.92 -41.86 0.01
CA ALA A 382 17.01 -43.08 -0.79
C ALA A 382 15.67 -43.83 -0.84
N LYS A 383 15.01 -44.01 0.31
CA LYS A 383 13.69 -44.66 0.38
C LYS A 383 12.58 -43.88 -0.32
N ALA A 384 12.71 -42.54 -0.39
CA ALA A 384 11.76 -41.67 -1.09
C ALA A 384 12.03 -41.54 -2.61
N ASP A 385 12.92 -42.38 -3.15
CA ASP A 385 13.43 -42.35 -4.53
C ASP A 385 13.88 -40.97 -5.02
N ARG A 386 14.51 -40.23 -4.10
CA ARG A 386 15.05 -38.89 -4.39
C ARG A 386 16.54 -38.91 -4.69
N LEU A 387 17.15 -40.09 -4.88
CA LEU A 387 18.55 -40.22 -5.25
C LEU A 387 18.69 -40.66 -6.71
N ALA A 388 19.63 -40.04 -7.41
CA ALA A 388 20.05 -40.44 -8.75
C ALA A 388 21.57 -40.57 -8.78
N VAL A 389 22.05 -41.61 -9.46
CA VAL A 389 23.47 -41.73 -9.81
C VAL A 389 23.64 -41.14 -11.20
N THR A 390 24.54 -40.16 -11.34
CA THR A 390 24.88 -39.62 -12.65
C THR A 390 25.81 -40.58 -13.41
N SER A 391 25.94 -40.41 -14.73
CA SER A 391 26.84 -41.22 -15.56
C SER A 391 28.30 -41.19 -15.08
N GLY A 392 28.70 -40.16 -14.34
CA GLY A 392 30.01 -40.04 -13.69
C GLY A 392 30.10 -40.66 -12.29
N GLY A 393 29.14 -41.50 -11.87
CA GLY A 393 29.16 -42.22 -10.59
C GLY A 393 28.88 -41.36 -9.35
N LYS A 394 28.46 -40.10 -9.52
CA LYS A 394 28.18 -39.19 -8.39
C LYS A 394 26.71 -39.25 -7.99
N LEU A 395 26.48 -39.21 -6.67
CA LEU A 395 25.15 -39.13 -6.11
C LEU A 395 24.58 -37.70 -6.25
N ARG A 396 23.35 -37.58 -6.74
CA ARG A 396 22.60 -36.32 -6.85
C ARG A 396 21.20 -36.49 -6.27
N TYR A 397 20.62 -35.37 -5.83
CA TYR A 397 19.26 -35.32 -5.32
C TYR A 397 18.27 -35.04 -6.47
N ARG A 398 17.19 -35.82 -6.60
CA ARG A 398 16.10 -35.54 -7.54
C ARG A 398 15.10 -34.57 -6.89
N ARG A 399 15.08 -33.34 -7.40
CA ARG A 399 14.08 -32.33 -7.02
C ARG A 399 12.97 -32.33 -8.06
N PHE A 400 11.73 -32.63 -7.66
CA PHE A 400 10.59 -32.52 -8.57
C PHE A 400 10.11 -31.08 -8.67
N HIS A 401 9.53 -30.73 -9.80
CA HIS A 401 8.90 -29.43 -10.01
C HIS A 401 7.82 -29.15 -8.94
N ASN A 402 6.98 -30.15 -8.69
CA ASN A 402 5.83 -30.04 -7.78
C ASN A 402 6.19 -30.09 -6.29
N ASP A 403 7.47 -30.29 -5.93
CA ASP A 403 7.89 -30.30 -4.52
C ASP A 403 7.70 -28.92 -3.86
N PHE A 404 7.84 -27.85 -4.64
CA PHE A 404 7.80 -26.47 -4.17
C PHE A 404 6.98 -25.63 -5.14
N GLY A 405 5.65 -25.66 -4.99
CA GLY A 405 4.72 -24.90 -5.83
C GLY A 405 4.75 -23.39 -5.60
N TYR A 406 5.38 -22.94 -4.53
CA TYR A 406 5.45 -21.52 -4.15
C TYR A 406 6.90 -21.05 -4.06
N ALA A 407 7.13 -19.78 -4.40
CA ALA A 407 8.38 -19.08 -4.21
C ALA A 407 8.15 -17.77 -3.45
N PRO A 408 9.07 -17.37 -2.56
CA PRO A 408 9.00 -16.07 -1.95
C PRO A 408 9.21 -14.99 -3.01
N ILE A 409 8.41 -13.92 -2.96
CA ILE A 409 8.58 -12.75 -3.82
C ILE A 409 9.76 -11.94 -3.28
N ALA A 410 10.76 -11.72 -4.13
CA ALA A 410 11.92 -10.90 -3.81
C ALA A 410 11.65 -9.41 -4.08
N ASN A 411 12.67 -8.57 -3.98
CA ASN A 411 12.57 -7.13 -4.23
C ASN A 411 12.50 -6.75 -5.73
N LEU A 412 12.47 -7.72 -6.64
CA LEU A 412 12.29 -7.48 -8.08
C LEU A 412 10.90 -7.94 -8.51
N TRP A 413 10.00 -6.98 -8.77
CA TRP A 413 8.61 -7.22 -9.12
C TRP A 413 8.41 -7.07 -10.64
N THR A 414 8.70 -8.15 -11.36
CA THR A 414 8.52 -8.22 -12.83
C THR A 414 7.12 -8.58 -13.27
N ASP A 415 6.32 -9.15 -12.37
CA ASP A 415 4.98 -9.69 -12.63
C ASP A 415 3.87 -8.64 -12.53
N ILE A 416 4.19 -7.45 -12.02
CA ILE A 416 3.29 -6.31 -11.94
C ILE A 416 3.20 -5.54 -13.29
N SER A 417 3.93 -5.99 -14.33
CA SER A 417 3.90 -5.35 -15.64
C SER A 417 2.46 -5.23 -16.15
N GLY A 418 1.94 -4.00 -16.23
CA GLY A 418 0.56 -3.74 -16.65
C GLY A 418 -0.45 -3.45 -15.55
N ALA A 419 -0.08 -3.21 -14.29
CA ALA A 419 -1.08 -3.06 -13.23
C ALA A 419 -2.01 -1.83 -13.28
N VAL A 420 -1.95 -1.02 -14.35
CA VAL A 420 -2.95 0.02 -14.67
C VAL A 420 -3.61 -0.24 -16.06
N GLN A 421 -3.22 -1.32 -16.74
CA GLN A 421 -3.72 -1.73 -18.06
C GLN A 421 -4.10 -3.23 -18.13
N SER A 422 -4.09 -3.93 -17.01
CA SER A 422 -4.58 -5.29 -16.90
C SER A 422 -6.10 -5.29 -17.03
N ARG A 423 -6.65 -6.30 -17.70
CA ARG A 423 -8.09 -6.54 -17.77
C ARG A 423 -8.76 -6.67 -16.38
N SER A 424 -7.95 -6.89 -15.33
CA SER A 424 -8.37 -7.01 -13.91
C SER A 424 -8.29 -5.72 -13.09
N ASP A 425 -7.54 -4.71 -13.51
CA ASP A 425 -7.43 -3.40 -12.83
C ASP A 425 -7.50 -2.27 -13.88
N PRO A 426 -8.72 -1.95 -14.37
CA PRO A 426 -8.88 -0.94 -15.40
C PRO A 426 -8.56 0.45 -14.82
N LYS A 427 -7.74 1.23 -15.52
CA LYS A 427 -7.49 2.64 -15.17
C LYS A 427 -8.80 3.43 -15.14
N VAL A 428 -9.29 3.73 -13.93
CA VAL A 428 -10.47 4.59 -13.73
C VAL A 428 -10.04 6.05 -13.62
N TYR A 429 -8.84 6.30 -13.08
CA TYR A 429 -8.32 7.65 -12.81
C TYR A 429 -7.04 7.97 -13.59
N VAL A 430 -6.78 9.25 -13.89
CA VAL A 430 -5.65 9.68 -14.75
C VAL A 430 -4.29 9.33 -14.15
N VAL A 431 -4.16 9.38 -12.82
CA VAL A 431 -2.96 8.97 -12.07
C VAL A 431 -3.41 7.98 -10.98
N GLN A 432 -3.24 6.69 -11.25
CA GLN A 432 -3.70 5.61 -10.36
C GLN A 432 -2.53 4.69 -10.06
N SER A 433 -2.20 4.55 -8.78
CA SER A 433 -1.21 3.56 -8.31
C SER A 433 -1.83 2.17 -8.43
N SER A 434 -0.99 1.18 -8.75
CA SER A 434 -1.41 -0.22 -8.89
C SER A 434 -1.91 -0.78 -7.56
N THR A 435 -3.07 -1.44 -7.60
CA THR A 435 -3.60 -2.16 -6.43
C THR A 435 -2.63 -3.24 -5.94
N THR A 436 -1.98 -3.98 -6.85
CA THR A 436 -1.02 -5.04 -6.52
C THR A 436 0.24 -4.51 -5.81
N ILE A 437 0.72 -3.32 -6.18
CA ILE A 437 1.89 -2.71 -5.50
C ILE A 437 1.52 -2.40 -4.05
N VAL A 438 0.42 -1.69 -3.86
CA VAL A 438 -0.03 -1.29 -2.51
C VAL A 438 -0.35 -2.53 -1.67
N GLU A 439 -1.02 -3.52 -2.26
CA GLU A 439 -1.30 -4.80 -1.62
C GLU A 439 -0.04 -5.48 -1.08
N ARG A 440 1.02 -5.58 -1.89
CA ARG A 440 2.28 -6.16 -1.43
C ARG A 440 2.88 -5.39 -0.27
N CYS A 441 2.92 -4.07 -0.37
CA CYS A 441 3.45 -3.22 0.69
C CYS A 441 2.69 -3.43 2.01
N LEU A 442 1.36 -3.42 1.96
CA LEU A 442 0.53 -3.63 3.15
C LEU A 442 0.68 -5.06 3.70
N LEU A 443 0.66 -6.08 2.85
CA LEU A 443 0.80 -7.47 3.31
C LEU A 443 2.20 -7.78 3.88
N MET A 444 3.25 -7.08 3.42
CA MET A 444 4.59 -7.24 3.98
C MET A 444 4.72 -6.63 5.38
N ALA A 445 4.02 -5.53 5.68
CA ALA A 445 4.27 -4.72 6.87
C ALA A 445 3.10 -4.63 7.87
N THR A 446 1.95 -5.25 7.58
CA THR A 446 0.73 -5.12 8.42
C THR A 446 -0.01 -6.44 8.61
N ASP A 447 -0.62 -6.58 9.78
CA ASP A 447 -1.62 -7.58 10.12
C ASP A 447 -3.05 -7.01 9.98
N PRO A 448 -4.09 -7.85 9.90
CA PRO A 448 -5.48 -7.38 10.00
C PRO A 448 -5.71 -6.55 11.28
N GLY A 449 -6.38 -5.40 11.14
CA GLY A 449 -6.61 -4.45 12.23
C GLY A 449 -5.48 -3.45 12.48
N ASP A 450 -4.32 -3.59 11.83
CA ASP A 450 -3.29 -2.54 11.89
C ASP A 450 -3.75 -1.26 11.17
N LEU A 451 -3.20 -0.10 11.59
CA LEU A 451 -3.52 1.21 11.04
C LEU A 451 -2.57 1.58 9.89
N VAL A 452 -3.17 1.88 8.74
CA VAL A 452 -2.51 2.35 7.51
C VAL A 452 -2.81 3.84 7.30
N LEU A 453 -1.81 4.61 6.89
CA LEU A 453 -1.96 6.01 6.52
C LEU A 453 -1.44 6.25 5.10
N ASP A 454 -2.22 6.95 4.29
CA ASP A 454 -1.80 7.46 2.97
C ASP A 454 -1.98 8.98 2.95
N PRO A 455 -0.91 9.77 3.09
CA PRO A 455 -1.00 11.23 3.12
C PRO A 455 -1.22 11.87 1.74
N THR A 456 -1.23 11.07 0.67
CA THR A 456 -1.37 11.54 -0.72
C THR A 456 -2.73 11.24 -1.32
N CYS A 457 -3.40 10.19 -0.86
CA CYS A 457 -4.68 9.64 -1.31
C CYS A 457 -4.71 9.26 -2.80
N GLY A 458 -4.41 10.20 -3.70
CA GLY A 458 -4.46 10.02 -5.15
C GLY A 458 -5.83 9.55 -5.59
N SER A 459 -5.88 8.36 -6.18
CA SER A 459 -7.12 7.67 -6.59
C SER A 459 -7.82 6.89 -5.46
N GLY A 460 -7.33 6.92 -4.22
CA GLY A 460 -7.88 6.15 -3.10
C GLY A 460 -7.52 4.66 -3.12
N THR A 461 -6.45 4.29 -3.83
CA THR A 461 -6.03 2.88 -3.98
C THR A 461 -5.68 2.27 -2.63
N THR A 462 -4.94 3.00 -1.78
CA THR A 462 -4.53 2.50 -0.45
C THR A 462 -5.70 2.23 0.47
N ALA A 463 -6.69 3.13 0.52
CA ALA A 463 -7.91 2.93 1.30
C ALA A 463 -8.67 1.68 0.84
N THR A 464 -8.79 1.48 -0.47
CA THR A 464 -9.48 0.33 -1.06
C THR A 464 -8.81 -1.00 -0.69
N VAL A 465 -7.48 -1.06 -0.83
CA VAL A 465 -6.70 -2.28 -0.52
C VAL A 465 -6.67 -2.53 0.98
N ALA A 466 -6.48 -1.51 1.81
CA ALA A 466 -6.51 -1.63 3.27
C ALA A 466 -7.85 -2.21 3.74
N GLU A 467 -8.96 -1.69 3.22
CA GLU A 467 -10.30 -2.18 3.55
C GLU A 467 -10.50 -3.65 3.11
N GLN A 468 -10.12 -4.00 1.88
CA GLN A 468 -10.24 -5.38 1.35
C GLN A 468 -9.53 -6.40 2.25
N TRP A 469 -8.40 -5.98 2.83
CA TRP A 469 -7.60 -6.81 3.71
C TRP A 469 -7.94 -6.62 5.19
N GLY A 470 -8.93 -5.81 5.55
CA GLY A 470 -9.38 -5.64 6.94
C GLY A 470 -8.43 -4.85 7.81
N ARG A 471 -7.73 -3.87 7.23
CA ARG A 471 -6.88 -2.90 7.94
C ARG A 471 -7.68 -1.62 8.19
N ARG A 472 -7.33 -0.93 9.26
CA ARG A 472 -7.82 0.42 9.53
C ARG A 472 -7.07 1.40 8.64
N TRP A 473 -7.75 2.43 8.12
CA TRP A 473 -7.09 3.40 7.25
C TRP A 473 -7.51 4.85 7.50
N ILE A 474 -6.56 5.75 7.25
CA ILE A 474 -6.74 7.19 7.14
C ILE A 474 -6.09 7.62 5.82
N THR A 475 -6.79 8.42 5.01
CA THR A 475 -6.24 8.97 3.76
C THR A 475 -6.57 10.44 3.58
#